data_AF-A0A7S2X3M2-F1
#
_entry.id   AF-A0A7S2X3M2-F1
#
_cell.length_a   1.000
_cell.length_b   1.000
_cell.length_c   1.000
_cell.angle_alpha   90.00
_cell.angle_beta   90.00
_cell.angle_gamma   90.00
#
_symmetry.space_group_name_H-M   'P 1'
#
loop_
_entity.id
_entity.type
_entity.pdbx_description
1 polymer ?
#
loop_
_entity_poly.entity_id
_entity_poly.type
_entity_poly.pdbx_seq_one_letter_code
_entity_poly.pdbx_strand_id
1 'polypeptide(L)'
;LFTGKIQKVVVSKRVTDTPSVIVTGQFGHSANMERIMKSQAFGDNSRMQMMMSQKTMEINVRHPIIAELKKLMDEDKDNEEAKDIAWLLYDTAMINSGFDFGNPKDFSQRMFRLMQS
;
A
#
# COMPACT_ATOMS: atom_id res chain seq x y z
N LEU A 1 -11.12 1.11 -2.65
CA LEU A 1 -9.89 1.87 -2.99
C LEU A 1 -8.85 1.02 -3.72
N PHE A 2 -8.35 -0.09 -3.17
CA PHE A 2 -7.16 -0.78 -3.69
C PHE A 2 -7.40 -1.96 -4.65
N THR A 3 -8.54 -1.99 -5.36
CA THR A 3 -8.90 -3.10 -6.25
C THR A 3 -7.81 -3.33 -7.30
N GLY A 4 -7.34 -4.58 -7.42
CA GLY A 4 -6.28 -4.97 -8.36
C GLY A 4 -4.84 -4.62 -7.93
N LYS A 5 -4.65 -3.96 -6.78
CA LYS A 5 -3.31 -3.61 -6.25
C LYS A 5 -2.87 -4.51 -5.09
N ILE A 6 -3.82 -4.91 -4.24
CA ILE A 6 -3.61 -5.84 -3.13
C ILE A 6 -4.74 -6.86 -3.09
N GLN A 7 -4.45 -8.01 -2.50
CA GLN A 7 -5.43 -9.07 -2.26
C GLN A 7 -6.41 -8.70 -1.14
N LYS A 8 -5.88 -8.20 -0.02
CA LYS A 8 -6.65 -7.87 1.18
C LYS A 8 -5.88 -6.95 2.12
N VAL A 9 -6.63 -6.32 3.02
CA VAL A 9 -6.12 -5.57 4.18
C VAL A 9 -6.44 -6.36 5.44
N VAL A 10 -5.47 -6.50 6.35
CA VAL A 10 -5.65 -7.21 7.62
C VAL A 10 -5.03 -6.42 8.77
N VAL A 11 -5.55 -6.58 9.98
CA VAL A 11 -4.90 -6.02 11.17
C VAL A 11 -3.64 -6.82 11.50
N SER A 12 -2.50 -6.14 11.61
CA SER A 12 -1.25 -6.77 11.99
C SER A 12 -1.22 -7.08 13.49
N LYS A 13 -0.66 -8.24 13.85
CA LYS A 13 -0.31 -8.59 15.24
C LYS A 13 1.17 -8.38 15.56
N ARG A 14 2.00 -8.08 14.55
CA ARG A 14 3.46 -8.06 14.64
C ARG A 14 4.08 -6.68 14.40
N VAL A 15 3.36 -5.79 13.72
CA VAL A 15 3.84 -4.43 13.47
C VAL A 15 3.62 -3.55 14.70
N THR A 16 4.67 -2.84 15.11
CA THR A 16 4.71 -1.96 16.29
C THR A 16 4.80 -0.49 15.93
N ASP A 17 5.82 -0.11 15.16
CA ASP A 17 6.20 1.31 15.03
C ASP A 17 5.71 1.95 13.73
N THR A 18 5.42 1.15 12.70
CA THR A 18 4.91 1.65 11.42
C THR A 18 3.39 1.53 11.34
N PRO A 19 2.70 2.43 10.60
CA PRO A 19 1.24 2.38 10.46
C PRO A 19 0.77 1.20 9.60
N SER A 20 1.56 0.81 8.59
CA SER A 20 1.22 -0.30 7.69
C SER A 20 2.46 -0.87 6.98
N VAL A 21 2.37 -2.13 6.56
CA VAL A 21 3.40 -2.85 5.79
C VAL A 21 2.77 -3.71 4.70
N ILE A 22 3.54 -4.05 3.67
CA ILE A 22 3.12 -4.98 2.61
C ILE A 22 3.84 -6.31 2.79
N VAL A 23 3.06 -7.38 2.80
CA VAL A 23 3.57 -8.74 2.94
C VAL A 23 3.06 -9.59 1.78
N THR A 24 3.83 -10.60 1.42
CA THR A 24 3.45 -11.57 0.40
C THR A 24 3.23 -12.94 1.04
N GLY A 25 2.31 -13.71 0.47
CA GLY A 25 2.05 -15.09 0.93
C GLY A 25 3.27 -15.99 0.75
N GLN A 26 3.27 -17.17 1.38
CA GLN A 26 4.39 -18.14 1.30
C GLN A 26 4.74 -18.56 -0.14
N PHE A 27 3.76 -18.54 -1.04
CA PHE A 27 3.94 -18.86 -2.47
C PHE A 27 4.02 -17.60 -3.36
N GLY A 28 4.05 -16.41 -2.75
CA GLY A 28 4.11 -15.15 -3.45
C GLY A 28 5.52 -14.67 -3.71
N HIS A 29 5.66 -13.82 -4.73
CA HIS A 29 6.96 -13.25 -5.05
C HIS A 29 7.36 -12.21 -4.00
N SER A 30 8.55 -12.34 -3.40
CA SER A 30 9.13 -11.31 -2.54
C SER A 30 9.42 -10.04 -3.35
N ALA A 31 9.57 -8.92 -2.65
CA ALA A 31 9.95 -7.64 -3.27
C ALA A 31 11.23 -7.76 -4.12
N ASN A 32 12.25 -8.46 -3.61
CA ASN A 32 13.49 -8.70 -4.34
C ASN A 32 13.27 -9.55 -5.59
N MET A 33 12.45 -10.60 -5.48
CA MET A 33 12.13 -11.45 -6.62
C MET A 33 11.34 -10.69 -7.70
N GLU A 34 10.39 -9.84 -7.31
CA GLU A 34 9.67 -8.97 -8.24
C GLU A 34 10.64 -8.02 -8.97
N ARG A 35 11.61 -7.44 -8.24
CA ARG A 35 12.63 -6.56 -8.83
C ARG A 35 13.49 -7.29 -9.86
N ILE A 36 13.98 -8.50 -9.54
CA ILE A 36 14.77 -9.32 -10.46
C ILE A 36 13.91 -9.72 -11.68
N MET A 37 12.68 -10.20 -11.46
CA MET A 37 11.80 -10.60 -12.54
C MET A 37 11.46 -9.44 -13.47
N LYS A 38 11.13 -8.25 -12.95
CA LYS A 38 10.92 -7.04 -13.76
C LYS A 38 12.14 -6.71 -14.61
N SER A 39 13.35 -6.89 -14.09
CA SER A 39 14.59 -6.63 -14.85
C SER A 39 14.87 -7.66 -15.96
N GLN A 40 14.32 -8.87 -15.84
CA GLN A 40 14.50 -9.97 -16.80
C GLN A 40 13.30 -10.15 -17.76
N ALA A 41 12.14 -9.59 -17.42
CA ALA A 41 10.90 -9.69 -18.19
C ALA A 41 10.86 -8.69 -19.35
N PHE A 42 11.83 -8.79 -20.27
CA PHE A 42 11.69 -8.22 -21.61
C PHE A 42 10.71 -9.10 -22.40
N GLY A 43 9.40 -8.86 -22.27
CA GLY A 43 8.44 -9.31 -23.29
C GLY A 43 7.09 -9.87 -22.87
N ASP A 44 6.84 -10.24 -21.60
CA ASP A 44 5.54 -10.79 -21.18
C ASP A 44 5.01 -10.20 -19.88
N ASN A 45 4.06 -9.25 -20.02
CA ASN A 45 3.44 -8.51 -18.91
C ASN A 45 2.33 -9.30 -18.20
N SER A 46 1.87 -10.43 -18.75
CA SER A 46 0.76 -11.21 -18.18
C SER A 46 1.10 -11.81 -16.81
N ARG A 47 2.36 -12.26 -16.64
CA ARG A 47 2.89 -12.73 -15.36
C ARG A 47 2.92 -11.64 -14.29
N MET A 48 3.07 -10.38 -14.67
CA MET A 48 3.15 -9.24 -13.75
C MET A 48 1.84 -8.94 -13.03
N GLN A 49 0.69 -9.16 -13.68
CA GLN A 49 -0.62 -8.97 -13.04
C GLN A 49 -0.90 -10.04 -11.98
N MET A 50 -0.50 -11.30 -12.20
CA MET A 50 -0.62 -12.35 -11.19
C MET A 50 0.19 -12.01 -9.92
N MET A 51 1.33 -11.32 -10.05
CA MET A 51 2.20 -10.94 -8.93
C MET A 51 1.62 -9.84 -8.03
N MET A 52 0.78 -8.94 -8.56
CA MET A 52 0.10 -7.91 -7.76
C MET A 52 -1.00 -8.51 -6.87
N SER A 53 -1.67 -9.57 -7.34
CA SER A 53 -2.80 -10.21 -6.64
C SER A 53 -2.43 -10.97 -5.36
N GLN A 54 -1.14 -11.11 -5.03
CA GLN A 54 -0.67 -11.88 -3.87
C GLN A 54 -0.17 -11.01 -2.69
N LYS A 55 -0.29 -9.69 -2.80
CA LYS A 55 0.14 -8.75 -1.75
C LYS A 55 -0.97 -8.56 -0.72
N THR A 56 -0.65 -8.67 0.56
CA THR A 56 -1.53 -8.33 1.68
C THR A 56 -0.98 -7.10 2.38
N MET A 57 -1.83 -6.10 2.60
CA MET A 57 -1.47 -4.95 3.43
C MET A 57 -1.84 -5.24 4.87
N GLU A 58 -0.87 -5.19 5.78
CA GLU A 58 -1.13 -5.27 7.21
C GLU A 58 -1.16 -3.86 7.80
N ILE A 59 -2.17 -3.55 8.62
CA ILE A 59 -2.31 -2.24 9.30
C ILE A 59 -2.13 -2.38 10.82
N ASN A 60 -1.50 -1.39 11.44
CA ASN A 60 -1.32 -1.31 12.88
C ASN A 60 -2.36 -0.36 13.48
N VAL A 61 -3.43 -0.93 14.04
CA VAL A 61 -4.54 -0.16 14.63
C VAL A 61 -4.14 0.67 15.86
N ARG A 62 -2.96 0.41 16.45
CA ARG A 62 -2.43 1.19 17.57
C ARG A 62 -1.70 2.46 17.11
N HIS A 63 -1.39 2.57 15.83
CA HIS A 63 -0.67 3.72 15.30
C HIS A 63 -1.61 4.93 15.19
N PRO A 64 -1.21 6.13 15.66
CA PRO A 64 -2.07 7.32 15.65
C PRO A 64 -2.67 7.64 14.28
N ILE A 65 -1.90 7.51 13.19
CA ILE A 65 -2.39 7.73 11.82
C ILE A 65 -3.58 6.81 11.48
N ILE A 66 -3.56 5.54 11.88
CA ILE A 66 -4.66 4.60 11.60
C ILE A 66 -5.89 4.94 12.46
N ALA A 67 -5.68 5.37 13.71
CA ALA A 67 -6.75 5.82 14.57
C ALA A 67 -7.43 7.09 14.01
N GLU A 68 -6.65 8.04 13.49
CA GLU A 68 -7.18 9.26 12.88
C GLU A 68 -7.92 8.98 11.58
N LEU A 69 -7.36 8.12 10.71
CA LEU A 69 -8.05 7.66 9.51
C LEU A 69 -9.40 7.02 9.84
N LYS A 70 -9.48 6.26 10.93
CA LYS A 70 -10.74 5.67 11.39
C LYS A 70 -11.76 6.75 11.78
N LYS A 71 -11.36 7.80 12.50
CA LYS A 71 -12.27 8.89 12.88
C LYS A 71 -12.84 9.61 11.66
N LEU A 72 -11.97 10.01 10.73
CA LEU A 72 -12.37 10.68 9.49
C LEU A 72 -13.39 9.85 8.69
N MET A 73 -13.16 8.53 8.62
CA MET A 73 -14.06 7.58 7.94
C MET A 73 -15.37 7.32 8.69
N ASP A 74 -15.37 7.41 10.03
CA ASP A 74 -16.57 7.25 10.86
C ASP A 74 -17.48 8.49 10.74
N GLU A 75 -16.89 9.68 10.52
CA GLU A 75 -17.61 10.94 10.26
C GLU A 75 -18.16 11.02 8.84
N ASP A 76 -17.31 10.77 7.84
CA ASP A 76 -17.70 10.75 6.43
C ASP A 76 -16.96 9.65 5.66
N LYS A 77 -17.74 8.69 5.15
CA LYS A 77 -17.21 7.55 4.39
C LYS A 77 -16.64 7.93 3.03
N ASP A 78 -17.03 9.08 2.50
CA ASP A 78 -16.60 9.59 1.21
C ASP A 78 -15.57 10.71 1.33
N ASN A 79 -15.07 10.98 2.54
CA ASN A 79 -14.07 12.00 2.82
C ASN A 79 -12.81 11.83 1.93
N GLU A 80 -12.52 12.86 1.13
CA GLU A 80 -11.40 12.84 0.18
C GLU A 80 -10.02 12.87 0.86
N GLU A 81 -9.90 13.54 2.01
CA GLU A 81 -8.68 13.54 2.83
C GLU A 81 -8.39 12.13 3.37
N ALA A 82 -9.41 11.44 3.87
CA ALA A 82 -9.30 10.05 4.33
C ALA A 82 -8.85 9.11 3.19
N LYS A 83 -9.37 9.32 1.97
CA LYS A 83 -8.94 8.57 0.77
C LYS A 83 -7.47 8.86 0.43
N ASP A 84 -7.04 10.12 0.51
CA ASP A 84 -5.66 10.51 0.25
C ASP A 84 -4.68 9.93 1.28
N ILE A 85 -5.03 9.97 2.58
CA ILE A 85 -4.27 9.34 3.66
C ILE A 85 -4.17 7.82 3.42
N ALA A 86 -5.27 7.16 3.06
CA ALA A 86 -5.28 5.73 2.77
C ALA A 86 -4.33 5.37 1.61
N TRP A 87 -4.32 6.17 0.55
CA TRP A 87 -3.39 5.99 -0.56
C TRP A 87 -1.94 6.22 -0.18
N LEU A 88 -1.64 7.24 0.61
CA LEU A 88 -0.28 7.49 1.09
C LEU A 88 0.22 6.37 2.00
N LEU A 89 -0.63 5.86 2.90
CA LEU A 89 -0.30 4.69 3.72
C LEU A 89 0.06 3.47 2.87
N TYR A 90 -0.69 3.24 1.78
CA TYR A 90 -0.39 2.17 0.83
C TYR A 90 0.96 2.39 0.13
N ASP A 91 1.19 3.58 -0.45
CA ASP A 91 2.42 3.89 -1.18
C ASP A 91 3.65 3.81 -0.25
N THR A 92 3.57 4.38 0.95
CA THR A 92 4.63 4.29 1.96
C THR A 92 4.88 2.85 2.40
N ALA A 93 3.82 2.04 2.58
CA ALA A 93 3.97 0.62 2.92
C ALA A 93 4.66 -0.16 1.80
N MET A 94 4.35 0.13 0.52
CA MET A 94 5.03 -0.47 -0.63
C MET A 94 6.53 -0.13 -0.63
N ILE A 95 6.87 1.16 -0.47
CA ILE A 95 8.25 1.66 -0.42
C ILE A 95 9.04 0.98 0.70
N ASN A 96 8.52 1.03 1.93
CA ASN A 96 9.21 0.49 3.10
C ASN A 96 9.38 -1.03 3.04
N SER A 97 8.48 -1.73 2.34
CA SER A 97 8.54 -3.17 2.14
C SER A 97 9.37 -3.56 0.91
N GLY A 98 10.01 -2.59 0.24
CA GLY A 98 10.92 -2.79 -0.89
C GLY A 98 10.22 -3.03 -2.23
N PHE A 99 8.89 -2.86 -2.29
CA PHE A 99 8.15 -2.96 -3.54
C PHE A 99 8.19 -1.63 -4.31
N ASP A 100 8.06 -1.74 -5.61
CA ASP A 100 7.87 -0.61 -6.50
C ASP A 100 6.48 0.00 -6.26
N PHE A 101 6.43 1.31 -6.03
CA PHE A 101 5.19 2.04 -5.77
C PHE A 101 4.81 2.82 -7.03
N GLY A 102 3.56 2.68 -7.47
CA GLY A 102 3.12 2.97 -8.84
C GLY A 102 3.68 4.25 -9.48
N ASN A 103 2.93 5.36 -9.40
CA ASN A 103 3.27 6.60 -10.07
C ASN A 103 3.76 7.64 -9.04
N PRO A 104 5.05 8.01 -9.05
CA PRO A 104 5.59 9.00 -8.12
C PRO A 104 4.87 10.35 -8.17
N LYS A 105 4.35 10.74 -9.35
CA LYS A 105 3.61 12.00 -9.50
C LYS A 105 2.32 12.01 -8.67
N ASP A 106 1.58 10.90 -8.68
CA ASP A 106 0.33 10.77 -7.94
C ASP A 106 0.59 10.78 -6.43
N PHE A 107 1.67 10.14 -5.99
CA PHE A 107 2.15 10.18 -4.60
C PHE A 107 2.48 11.62 -4.17
N SER A 108 3.30 12.35 -4.94
CA SER A 108 3.66 13.73 -4.62
C SER A 108 2.43 14.65 -4.60
N GLN A 109 1.51 14.50 -5.54
CA GLN A 109 0.27 15.29 -5.58
C GLN A 109 -0.60 15.06 -4.33
N ARG A 110 -0.77 13.80 -3.90
CA ARG A 110 -1.47 13.47 -2.64
C ARG A 110 -0.81 14.10 -1.43
N MET A 111 0.52 13.98 -1.36
CA MET A 111 1.29 14.56 -0.28
C MET A 111 1.11 16.09 -0.21
N PHE A 112 1.18 16.79 -1.35
CA PHE A 112 0.99 18.24 -1.39
C PHE A 112 -0.42 18.67 -0.99
N ARG A 113 -1.47 17.89 -1.32
CA ARG A 113 -2.83 18.20 -0.87
C ARG A 113 -2.97 18.11 0.65
N LEU A 114 -2.43 17.07 1.28
CA LEU A 114 -2.46 16.93 2.74
C LEU A 114 -1.56 17.93 3.48
N MET A 115 -0.53 18.47 2.83
CA MET A 115 0.26 19.56 3.42
C MET A 115 -0.46 20.91 3.41
N GLN A 116 -1.53 21.04 2.62
CA GLN A 116 -2.30 22.27 2.44
C GLN A 116 -3.66 22.25 3.17
N SER A 117 -4.08 21.08 3.68
CA SER A 117 -5.25 20.90 4.56
C SER A 117 -4.93 21.29 5.98
#